data_AF-A0A7K2IPH2-F1
#
_entry.id   AF-A0A7K2IPH2-F1
#
_cell.length_a   1.000
_cell.length_b   1.000
_cell.length_c   1.000
_cell.angle_alpha   90.00
_cell.angle_beta   90.00
_cell.angle_gamma   90.00
#
_symmetry.space_group_name_H-M   'P 1'
#
loop_
_entity.id
_entity.type
_entity.pdbx_description
1 polymer ?
#
loop_
_entity_poly.entity_id
_entity_poly.type
_entity_poly.pdbx_seq_one_letter_code
_entity_poly.pdbx_strand_id
1 'polypeptide(L)'
;MIPQARNTAGTRAIPDVIRDPRQWWWGIQGGNPEAAAQDLRDLRAGLPLRAVAHLEAEHRYRQGLLIMRFGAAEPLTWRRYRPFRSYAEPIPIPSPIEILGIRAPRLLRPREYGLAGSCILDLRSGALKWRLAVVAIDVPVIIAALTEAESWAPGASTETPDPRV
;
A
#
# COMPACT_ATOMS: atom_id res chain seq x y z
N MET A 1 18.34 12.94 -7.02
CA MET A 1 17.04 13.47 -6.56
C MET A 1 16.09 12.29 -6.45
N ILE A 2 15.60 11.96 -5.25
CA ILE A 2 14.67 10.84 -5.10
C ILE A 2 13.31 11.28 -5.67
N PRO A 3 12.73 10.57 -6.66
CA PRO A 3 11.42 10.92 -7.18
C PRO A 3 10.38 10.90 -6.05
N GLN A 4 9.51 11.91 -6.02
CA GLN A 4 8.45 11.99 -5.03
C GLN A 4 7.40 10.91 -5.32
N ALA A 5 6.98 10.17 -4.29
CA ALA A 5 5.97 9.13 -4.44
C ALA A 5 4.62 9.71 -4.89
N ARG A 6 4.07 9.21 -6.01
CA ARG A 6 2.76 9.62 -6.50
C ARG A 6 1.64 8.82 -5.82
N ASN A 7 0.43 9.38 -5.81
CA ASN A 7 -0.75 8.70 -5.26
C ASN A 7 -1.13 7.49 -6.13
N THR A 8 -1.58 6.40 -5.51
CA THR A 8 -2.32 5.31 -6.18
C THR A 8 -3.74 5.75 -6.55
N ALA A 9 -4.40 4.99 -7.42
CA ALA A 9 -5.78 5.23 -7.87
C ALA A 9 -6.79 5.30 -6.72
N GLY A 10 -6.60 4.51 -5.66
CA GLY A 10 -7.44 4.54 -4.45
C GLY A 10 -7.13 5.70 -3.49
N THR A 11 -6.00 6.38 -3.66
CA THR A 11 -5.54 7.45 -2.76
C THR A 11 -6.16 8.79 -3.14
N ARG A 12 -7.27 9.13 -2.47
CA ARG A 12 -7.89 10.45 -2.57
C ARG A 12 -7.24 11.41 -1.58
N ALA A 13 -6.60 12.46 -2.06
CA ALA A 13 -6.38 13.65 -1.24
C ALA A 13 -7.54 14.63 -1.49
N ILE A 14 -8.08 15.25 -0.44
CA ILE A 14 -9.14 16.28 -0.53
C ILE A 14 -8.85 17.36 -1.60
N PRO A 15 -7.59 17.78 -1.85
CA PRO A 15 -7.27 18.71 -2.93
C PRO A 15 -7.55 18.19 -4.35
N ASP A 16 -7.51 16.87 -4.59
CA ASP A 16 -7.68 16.28 -5.93
C ASP A 16 -9.17 16.24 -6.35
N VAL A 17 -10.07 16.02 -5.38
CA VAL A 17 -11.54 16.05 -5.59
C VAL A 17 -12.04 17.46 -5.90
N ILE A 18 -11.36 18.50 -5.39
CA ILE A 18 -11.68 19.91 -5.70
C ILE A 18 -11.26 20.26 -7.14
N ARG A 19 -10.23 19.60 -7.68
CA ARG A 19 -9.71 19.85 -9.04
C ARG A 19 -10.45 19.05 -10.13
N ASP A 20 -10.95 17.86 -9.82
CA ASP A 20 -11.72 17.05 -10.76
C ASP A 20 -12.94 16.38 -10.09
N PRO A 21 -14.16 16.95 -10.27
CA PRO A 21 -15.40 16.42 -9.71
C PRO A 21 -15.74 15.00 -10.21
N ARG A 22 -15.19 14.55 -11.35
CA ARG A 22 -15.45 13.21 -11.90
C ARG A 22 -14.82 12.10 -11.05
N GLN A 23 -13.79 12.43 -10.27
CA GLN A 23 -13.22 11.50 -9.29
C GLN A 23 -14.21 11.13 -8.18
N TRP A 24 -15.23 11.96 -7.95
CA TRP A 24 -16.33 11.66 -7.02
C TRP A 24 -17.20 10.51 -7.55
N TRP A 25 -17.46 10.48 -8.86
CA TRP A 25 -18.23 9.42 -9.53
C TRP A 25 -17.48 8.08 -9.60
N TRP A 26 -16.19 8.10 -9.95
CA TRP A 26 -15.36 6.90 -9.86
C TRP A 26 -15.21 6.42 -8.41
N GLY A 27 -15.32 7.34 -7.45
CA GLY A 27 -15.31 7.01 -6.06
C GLY A 27 -16.53 6.21 -5.56
N ILE A 28 -17.64 6.25 -6.30
CA ILE A 28 -18.86 5.45 -6.08
C ILE A 28 -18.73 4.09 -6.80
N GLN A 29 -17.99 4.02 -7.92
CA GLN A 29 -17.77 2.79 -8.69
C GLN A 29 -16.55 1.96 -8.26
N GLY A 30 -15.82 2.40 -7.23
CA GLY A 30 -14.65 1.68 -6.71
C GLY A 30 -13.31 2.07 -7.34
N GLY A 31 -13.23 3.17 -8.10
CA GLY A 31 -12.01 3.72 -8.72
C GLY A 31 -11.89 3.43 -10.23
N ASN A 32 -10.79 3.87 -10.86
CA ASN A 32 -10.49 3.59 -12.27
C ASN A 32 -9.57 2.36 -12.41
N PRO A 33 -10.05 1.23 -12.96
CA PRO A 33 -9.25 0.01 -13.11
C PRO A 33 -7.99 0.18 -13.97
N GLU A 34 -8.03 1.04 -14.99
CA GLU A 34 -6.87 1.30 -15.85
C GLU A 34 -5.76 2.04 -15.09
N ALA A 35 -6.15 2.98 -14.23
CA ALA A 35 -5.21 3.68 -13.35
C ALA A 35 -4.57 2.72 -12.34
N ALA A 36 -5.35 1.82 -11.73
CA ALA A 36 -4.82 0.81 -10.83
C ALA A 36 -3.88 -0.20 -11.53
N ALA A 37 -4.19 -0.57 -12.78
CA ALA A 37 -3.28 -1.38 -13.59
C ALA A 37 -1.98 -0.63 -13.92
N GLN A 38 -2.05 0.69 -14.15
CA GLN A 38 -0.87 1.53 -14.34
C GLN A 38 -0.06 1.64 -13.06
N ASP A 39 -0.69 1.75 -11.88
CA ASP A 39 0.01 1.74 -10.60
C ASP A 39 0.88 0.48 -10.44
N LEU A 40 0.34 -0.70 -10.77
CA LEU A 40 1.11 -1.93 -10.70
C LEU A 40 2.32 -1.92 -11.66
N ARG A 41 2.15 -1.40 -12.88
CA ARG A 41 3.26 -1.26 -13.84
C ARG A 41 4.31 -0.29 -13.33
N ASP A 42 3.90 0.86 -12.81
CA ASP A 42 4.79 1.89 -12.29
C ASP A 42 5.60 1.38 -11.10
N LEU A 43 4.95 0.68 -10.16
CA LEU A 43 5.63 0.09 -9.01
C LEU A 43 6.73 -0.89 -9.47
N ARG A 44 6.40 -1.77 -10.41
CA ARG A 44 7.34 -2.76 -10.99
C ARG A 44 8.41 -2.13 -11.87
N ALA A 45 8.21 -0.92 -12.35
CA ALA A 45 9.24 -0.10 -12.99
C ALA A 45 10.14 0.63 -11.97
N GLY A 46 9.94 0.41 -10.67
CA GLY A 46 10.69 1.07 -9.59
C GLY A 46 10.21 2.48 -9.28
N LEU A 47 9.07 2.92 -9.86
CA LEU A 47 8.52 4.24 -9.56
C LEU A 47 7.86 4.24 -8.18
N PRO A 48 8.15 5.23 -7.33
CA PRO A 48 7.64 5.27 -5.97
C PRO A 48 6.15 5.61 -5.95
N LEU A 49 5.37 4.84 -5.18
CA LEU A 49 3.93 5.02 -5.01
C LEU A 49 3.58 5.23 -3.53
N ARG A 50 2.44 5.86 -3.26
CA ARG A 50 1.85 5.93 -1.92
C ARG A 50 0.34 5.67 -1.97
N ALA A 51 -0.10 4.80 -1.06
CA ALA A 51 -1.48 4.38 -0.91
C ALA A 51 -2.06 4.85 0.44
N VAL A 52 -3.32 5.26 0.51
CA VAL A 52 -4.02 5.38 1.81
C VAL A 52 -4.13 4.00 2.43
N ALA A 53 -3.59 3.86 3.64
CA ALA A 53 -3.67 2.62 4.41
C ALA A 53 -3.95 2.94 5.87
N HIS A 54 -4.96 2.29 6.43
CA HIS A 54 -5.25 2.39 7.85
C HIS A 54 -4.60 1.24 8.60
N LEU A 55 -3.78 1.54 9.58
CA LEU A 55 -3.14 0.54 10.43
C LEU A 55 -3.97 0.30 11.69
N GLU A 56 -4.30 -0.96 12.00
CA GLU A 56 -4.89 -1.31 13.30
C GLU A 56 -3.82 -1.13 14.39
N ALA A 57 -4.08 -0.25 15.34
CA ALA A 57 -3.29 -0.04 16.55
C ALA A 57 -4.26 0.17 17.73
N GLU A 58 -4.03 -0.51 18.86
CA GLU A 58 -4.87 -0.38 20.06
C GLU A 58 -6.37 -0.58 19.77
N HIS A 59 -6.70 -1.61 18.98
CA HIS A 59 -8.07 -1.92 18.55
C HIS A 59 -8.77 -0.83 17.72
N ARG A 60 -8.03 0.13 17.17
CA ARG A 60 -8.55 1.19 16.29
C ARG A 60 -7.74 1.29 15.02
N TYR A 61 -8.40 1.64 13.92
CA TYR A 61 -7.73 1.93 12.67
C TYR A 61 -7.25 3.37 12.65
N ARG A 62 -5.94 3.57 12.44
CA ARG A 62 -5.31 4.88 12.29
C ARG A 62 -5.01 5.10 10.83
N GLN A 63 -5.53 6.18 10.25
CA GLN A 63 -5.24 6.54 8.88
C GLN A 63 -3.75 6.93 8.72
N GLY A 64 -3.18 6.50 7.60
CA GLY A 64 -1.83 6.87 7.19
C GLY A 64 -1.62 6.64 5.70
N LEU A 65 -0.36 6.76 5.29
CA LEU A 65 0.10 6.45 3.95
C LEU A 65 1.05 5.26 4.02
N LEU A 66 0.78 4.23 3.22
CA LEU A 66 1.74 3.20 2.88
C LEU A 66 2.56 3.70 1.68
N ILE A 67 3.85 3.87 1.87
CA ILE A 67 4.79 4.31 0.84
C ILE A 67 5.55 3.08 0.35
N MET A 68 5.52 2.87 -0.96
CA MET A 68 6.08 1.71 -1.66
C MET A 68 7.18 2.19 -2.61
N ARG A 69 8.42 1.76 -2.37
CA ARG A 69 9.62 2.25 -3.03
C ARG A 69 10.63 1.12 -3.21
N PHE A 70 10.49 0.34 -4.27
CA PHE A 70 11.44 -0.72 -4.58
C PHE A 70 12.87 -0.19 -4.76
N GLY A 71 13.85 -1.01 -4.38
CA GLY A 71 15.28 -0.66 -4.40
C GLY A 71 15.73 0.34 -3.34
N ALA A 72 14.84 0.85 -2.49
CA ALA A 72 15.22 1.62 -1.31
C ALA A 72 15.67 0.69 -0.16
N ALA A 73 16.50 1.20 0.75
CA ALA A 73 16.90 0.45 1.96
C ALA A 73 15.68 0.02 2.81
N GLU A 74 14.64 0.85 2.84
CA GLU A 74 13.34 0.54 3.44
C GLU A 74 12.27 0.60 2.33
N PRO A 75 11.99 -0.52 1.64
CA PRO A 75 11.14 -0.50 0.46
C PRO A 75 9.67 -0.22 0.80
N LEU A 76 9.26 -0.49 2.04
CA LEU A 76 7.90 -0.29 2.52
C LEU A 76 7.92 0.46 3.84
N THR A 77 7.24 1.60 3.89
CA THR A 77 7.09 2.39 5.11
C THR A 77 5.65 2.83 5.29
N TRP A 78 5.16 2.82 6.53
CA TRP A 78 3.86 3.39 6.87
C TRP A 78 4.03 4.69 7.65
N ARG A 79 3.29 5.73 7.26
CA ARG A 79 3.34 7.05 7.90
C ARG A 79 1.96 7.45 8.40
N ARG A 80 1.80 7.61 9.72
CA ARG A 80 0.54 8.07 10.32
C ARG A 80 0.19 9.48 9.84
N TYR A 81 -1.05 9.67 9.43
CA TYR A 81 -1.62 10.99 9.17
C TYR A 81 -1.83 11.74 10.50
N ARG A 82 -1.42 13.01 10.54
CA ARG A 82 -1.64 13.91 11.68
C ARG A 82 -2.38 15.15 11.16
N PRO A 83 -3.65 15.37 11.54
CA PRO A 83 -4.38 16.57 11.14
C PRO A 83 -3.59 17.83 11.52
N PHE A 84 -3.48 18.78 10.57
CA PHE A 84 -2.81 20.08 10.75
C PHE A 84 -1.32 20.00 11.11
N ARG A 85 -0.68 18.84 10.92
CA ARG A 85 0.75 18.63 11.18
C ARG A 85 1.37 17.84 10.03
N SER A 86 2.69 17.83 9.97
CA SER A 86 3.41 16.89 9.12
C SER A 86 3.04 15.44 9.47
N TYR A 87 3.11 14.56 8.46
CA TYR A 87 2.99 13.12 8.68
C TYR A 87 3.99 12.65 9.74
N ALA A 88 3.62 11.58 10.45
CA ALA A 88 4.54 10.99 11.41
C ALA A 88 5.83 10.49 10.79
N GLU A 89 6.82 10.23 11.65
CA GLU A 89 7.98 9.43 11.29
C GLU A 89 7.53 8.13 10.62
N PRO A 90 8.21 7.71 9.54
CA PRO A 90 7.94 6.45 8.89
C PRO A 90 8.24 5.28 9.81
N ILE A 91 7.34 4.31 9.80
CA ILE A 91 7.52 3.01 10.43
C ILE A 91 7.84 2.02 9.30
N PRO A 92 9.05 1.47 9.24
CA PRO A 92 9.37 0.46 8.23
C PRO A 92 8.53 -0.79 8.44
N ILE A 93 8.15 -1.44 7.34
CA ILE A 93 7.55 -2.77 7.35
C ILE A 93 8.69 -3.72 6.94
N PRO A 94 9.40 -4.33 7.91
CA PRO A 94 10.57 -5.13 7.61
C PRO A 94 10.22 -6.45 6.90
N SER A 95 11.15 -6.91 6.07
CA SER A 95 11.16 -8.28 5.55
C SER A 95 11.62 -9.28 6.63
N PRO A 96 11.24 -10.57 6.55
CA PRO A 96 10.37 -11.15 5.54
C PRO A 96 8.88 -10.80 5.75
N ILE A 97 8.11 -10.68 4.65
CA ILE A 97 6.67 -10.38 4.68
C ILE A 97 5.84 -11.57 4.22
N GLU A 98 4.87 -11.96 5.04
CA GLU A 98 3.91 -13.04 4.75
C GLU A 98 2.47 -12.50 4.87
N ILE A 99 1.68 -12.68 3.82
CA ILE A 99 0.25 -12.33 3.84
C ILE A 99 -0.52 -13.50 4.47
N LEU A 100 -1.12 -13.25 5.62
CA LEU A 100 -1.88 -14.24 6.38
C LEU A 100 -3.34 -14.35 5.91
N GLY A 101 -3.90 -13.27 5.36
CA GLY A 101 -5.26 -13.29 4.85
C GLY A 101 -5.75 -11.94 4.33
N ILE A 102 -6.79 -12.00 3.51
CA ILE A 102 -7.44 -10.82 2.92
C ILE A 102 -8.95 -10.94 3.13
N ARG A 103 -9.56 -9.93 3.74
CA ARG A 103 -11.03 -9.82 3.88
C ARG A 103 -11.56 -8.75 2.95
N ALA A 104 -12.51 -9.14 2.11
CA ALA A 104 -13.21 -8.24 1.19
C ALA A 104 -14.11 -7.23 1.93
N PRO A 105 -14.50 -6.10 1.30
CA PRO A 105 -15.28 -5.04 1.95
C PRO A 105 -16.64 -5.53 2.47
N ARG A 106 -17.26 -6.48 1.78
CA ARG A 106 -18.54 -7.10 2.17
C ARG A 106 -18.47 -7.95 3.45
N LEU A 107 -17.27 -8.25 3.93
CA LEU A 107 -17.02 -9.09 5.11
C LEU A 107 -16.47 -8.29 6.29
N LEU A 108 -16.57 -6.95 6.23
CA LEU A 108 -16.16 -6.07 7.32
C LEU A 108 -17.06 -6.24 8.54
N ARG A 109 -16.45 -6.23 9.72
CA ARG A 109 -17.14 -6.29 11.01
C ARG A 109 -17.78 -4.93 11.32
N PRO A 110 -18.78 -4.84 12.20
CA PRO A 110 -19.42 -3.55 12.55
C PRO A 110 -18.44 -2.44 12.96
N ARG A 111 -17.39 -2.78 13.71
CA ARG A 111 -16.32 -1.84 14.11
C ARG A 111 -15.46 -1.31 12.95
N GLU A 112 -15.55 -1.93 11.77
CA GLU A 112 -14.81 -1.62 10.55
C GLU A 112 -15.67 -0.88 9.52
N TYR A 113 -16.95 -0.57 9.81
CA TYR A 113 -17.86 0.08 8.86
C TYR A 113 -17.40 1.48 8.41
N GLY A 114 -16.61 2.18 9.23
CA GLY A 114 -15.95 3.44 8.83
C GLY A 114 -14.89 3.26 7.72
N LEU A 115 -14.58 2.03 7.32
CA LEU A 115 -13.63 1.67 6.27
C LEU A 115 -14.33 1.12 5.02
N ALA A 116 -15.59 1.53 4.78
CA ALA A 116 -16.36 1.10 3.63
C ALA A 116 -15.55 1.23 2.32
N GLY A 117 -15.64 0.20 1.46
CA GLY A 117 -14.83 0.12 0.23
C GLY A 117 -13.37 -0.29 0.42
N SER A 118 -12.95 -0.65 1.64
CA SER A 118 -11.61 -1.17 1.94
C SER A 118 -11.58 -2.68 2.12
N CYS A 119 -10.48 -3.30 1.73
CA CYS A 119 -10.13 -4.67 2.11
C CYS A 119 -9.24 -4.64 3.35
N ILE A 120 -9.37 -5.65 4.22
CA ILE A 120 -8.45 -5.85 5.33
C ILE A 120 -7.38 -6.86 4.94
N LEU A 121 -6.11 -6.49 5.05
CA LEU A 121 -4.97 -7.37 4.89
C LEU A 121 -4.40 -7.68 6.28
N ASP A 122 -4.34 -8.96 6.61
CA ASP A 122 -3.60 -9.49 7.75
C ASP A 122 -2.23 -9.96 7.24
N LEU A 123 -1.14 -9.48 7.81
CA LEU A 123 0.22 -9.87 7.42
C LEU A 123 1.15 -10.04 8.62
N ARG A 124 2.21 -10.81 8.43
CA ARG A 124 3.34 -10.95 9.34
C ARG A 124 4.55 -10.32 8.68
N SER A 125 5.30 -9.52 9.43
CA SER A 125 6.49 -8.82 8.99
C SER A 125 7.54 -8.96 10.10
N GLY A 126 8.54 -9.81 9.86
CA GLY A 126 9.41 -10.33 10.91
C GLY A 126 8.62 -10.96 12.06
N ALA A 127 8.84 -10.50 13.29
CA ALA A 127 8.12 -10.97 14.48
C ALA A 127 6.76 -10.29 14.71
N LEU A 128 6.41 -9.28 13.91
CA LEU A 128 5.24 -8.44 14.14
C LEU A 128 4.06 -8.85 13.27
N LYS A 129 2.86 -8.80 13.84
CA LYS A 129 1.61 -8.91 13.10
C LYS A 129 1.09 -7.52 12.78
N TRP A 130 0.66 -7.34 11.55
CA TRP A 130 0.12 -6.09 11.04
C TRP A 130 -1.27 -6.36 10.46
N ARG A 131 -2.18 -5.42 10.68
CA ARG A 131 -3.49 -5.41 10.03
C ARG A 131 -3.69 -4.06 9.36
N LEU A 132 -3.80 -4.09 8.04
CA LEU A 132 -3.98 -2.91 7.21
C LEU A 132 -5.39 -2.92 6.61
N ALA A 133 -6.07 -1.79 6.62
CA ALA A 133 -7.24 -1.56 5.77
C ALA A 133 -6.85 -0.65 4.62
N VAL A 134 -7.02 -1.14 3.39
CA VAL A 134 -6.58 -0.46 2.17
C VAL A 134 -7.74 -0.41 1.19
N VAL A 135 -7.80 0.62 0.36
CA VAL A 135 -8.88 0.76 -0.62
C VAL A 135 -8.87 -0.45 -1.56
N ALA A 136 -10.04 -1.03 -1.82
CA ALA A 136 -10.14 -2.32 -2.53
C ALA A 136 -9.43 -2.33 -3.90
N ILE A 137 -9.46 -1.20 -4.62
CA ILE A 137 -8.80 -1.08 -5.93
C ILE A 137 -7.27 -1.09 -5.84
N ASP A 138 -6.69 -0.69 -4.71
CA ASP A 138 -5.25 -0.68 -4.50
C ASP A 138 -4.72 -2.03 -4.00
N VAL A 139 -5.59 -3.00 -3.71
CA VAL A 139 -5.19 -4.32 -3.21
C VAL A 139 -4.17 -5.01 -4.11
N PRO A 140 -4.32 -5.06 -5.45
CA PRO A 140 -3.33 -5.70 -6.32
C PRO A 140 -1.94 -5.05 -6.24
N VAL A 141 -1.85 -3.72 -6.25
CA VAL A 141 -0.56 -3.01 -6.16
C VAL A 141 0.07 -3.16 -4.77
N ILE A 142 -0.74 -3.20 -3.71
CA ILE A 142 -0.25 -3.41 -2.35
C ILE A 142 0.23 -4.85 -2.14
N ILE A 143 -0.48 -5.85 -2.67
CA ILE A 143 0.00 -7.24 -2.64
C ILE A 143 1.35 -7.33 -3.35
N ALA A 144 1.45 -6.79 -4.57
CA ALA A 144 2.71 -6.78 -5.31
C ALA A 144 3.83 -6.10 -4.51
N ALA A 145 3.54 -4.97 -3.87
CA ALA A 145 4.50 -4.28 -3.01
C ALA A 145 4.98 -5.16 -1.85
N LEU A 146 4.06 -5.85 -1.17
CA LEU A 146 4.37 -6.73 -0.04
C LEU A 146 5.13 -7.98 -0.44
N THR A 147 4.86 -8.56 -1.61
CA THR A 147 5.48 -9.82 -2.06
C THR A 147 6.77 -9.63 -2.85
N GLU A 148 6.92 -8.50 -3.54
CA GLU A 148 8.08 -8.26 -4.40
C GLU A 148 9.15 -7.39 -3.74
N ALA A 149 8.87 -6.69 -2.63
CA ALA A 149 9.85 -5.80 -1.99
C ALA A 149 11.22 -6.45 -1.70
N GLU A 150 11.22 -7.73 -1.32
CA GLU A 150 12.45 -8.49 -1.01
C GLU A 150 13.32 -8.77 -2.23
N SER A 151 12.72 -9.07 -3.38
CA SER A 151 13.47 -9.38 -4.60
C SER A 151 14.18 -8.15 -5.20
N TRP A 152 13.87 -6.96 -4.68
CA TRP A 152 14.48 -5.69 -5.07
C TRP A 152 15.54 -5.20 -4.07
N ALA A 153 15.86 -5.99 -3.03
CA ALA A 153 16.91 -5.63 -2.09
C ALA A 153 18.27 -5.57 -2.80
N PRO A 154 19.13 -4.57 -2.52
CA PRO A 154 20.49 -4.52 -3.06
C PRO A 154 21.26 -5.77 -2.63
N GLY A 155 21.51 -6.69 -3.57
CA GLY A 155 22.17 -7.99 -3.30
C GLY A 155 21.28 -9.22 -3.44
N ALA A 156 20.01 -9.07 -3.87
CA ALA A 156 19.21 -10.18 -4.39
C ALA A 156 19.80 -10.64 -5.74
N SER A 157 20.91 -11.37 -5.68
CA SER A 157 21.54 -11.97 -6.85
C SER A 157 20.55 -12.88 -7.55
N THR A 158 20.28 -12.60 -8.82
CA THR A 158 19.93 -13.63 -9.79
C THR A 158 21.08 -14.62 -9.83
N GLU A 159 21.00 -15.65 -9.00
CA GLU A 159 21.85 -16.83 -9.13
C GLU A 159 21.41 -17.54 -10.41
N THR A 160 22.07 -17.19 -11.51
CA THR A 160 22.01 -17.97 -12.74
C THR A 160 22.56 -19.36 -12.41
N PRO A 161 21.78 -20.45 -12.56
CA PRO A 161 22.33 -21.78 -12.37
C PRO A 161 23.39 -22.01 -13.44
N ASP A 162 24.63 -22.28 -13.02
CA ASP A 162 25.71 -22.71 -13.88
C ASP A 162 25.36 -24.10 -14.44
N PRO A 163 25.18 -24.27 -15.77
CA PRO A 163 24.80 -25.54 -16.34
C PRO A 163 26.05 -26.38 -16.64
N ARG A 164 26.83 -26.77 -15.63
CA ARG A 164 27.90 -27.79 -15.78
C ARG A 164 28.18 -28.58 -14.50
N VAL A 165 27.51 -29.72 -14.36
CA VAL A 165 28.12 -31.00 -13.94
C VAL A 165 27.48 -32.13 -14.74
#